data_AF-A0A1H0HV72-F1
#
_entry.id   AF-A0A1H0HV72-F1
#
_cell.length_a   1.000
_cell.length_b   1.000
_cell.length_c   1.000
_cell.angle_alpha   90.00
_cell.angle_beta   90.00
_cell.angle_gamma   90.00
#
_symmetry.space_group_name_H-M   'P 1'
#
loop_
_entity.id
_entity.type
_entity.pdbx_description
1 polymer ?
#
loop_
_entity_poly.entity_id
_entity_poly.type
_entity_poly.pdbx_seq_one_letter_code
_entity_poly.pdbx_strand_id
1 'polypeptide(L)'
;MPSMDRQQEFVLRTLEERDIRFVRLWFTDVSGYLKAVAVAPAEIEAAFAEGIGFDGSAIEGFARVYESDMLAKPDPGTFQVMPSAKGGSSDTARMFCDLTTPDGSPSWADPRHVLRRALSKAAEMGFTFYTHPEVEFFLLKDQPGDGSPPEPADNGGYFDLSTHNVAHDFRREAVFALEAMGISVEFSHHEVAPGQQEIDLRYADALSMADNIMTLRHVVREVALAQQVHATFMPKPFTDLAGSAMHTHLSLFEGDRNAFHDPADPMRLSATGKQFIAGLLVHAREYTAVTNQTVNSYRRLLAGTEAPTAATWGRANRSALVRLPSYKPNKGQSARVEVRSPDSACNPYLTFAVLLAAGLRGIEKGYELPPEAEDDVWSLTDTERRAAGYEDLPVSLGEALTAMQGSELVAEALGEHVFEFFLRNKWAEFNAYRQNVTPWELKRYLPGL
;
A
#
# COMPACT_ATOMS: atom_id res chain seq x y z
N MET A 1 -19.18 -7.07 -35.01
CA MET A 1 -18.65 -6.48 -33.77
C MET A 1 -18.56 -7.60 -32.75
N PRO A 2 -17.44 -7.78 -32.03
CA PRO A 2 -17.43 -8.68 -30.88
C PRO A 2 -18.57 -8.24 -29.93
N SER A 3 -19.33 -9.19 -29.38
CA SER A 3 -20.43 -8.83 -28.48
C SER A 3 -19.86 -8.12 -27.26
N MET A 4 -20.37 -6.92 -26.98
CA MET A 4 -19.97 -6.13 -25.82
C MET A 4 -20.21 -6.93 -24.53
N ASP A 5 -19.28 -6.85 -23.59
CA ASP A 5 -19.43 -7.57 -22.32
C ASP A 5 -20.55 -6.95 -21.46
N ARG A 6 -21.22 -7.75 -20.63
CA ARG A 6 -22.31 -7.31 -19.74
C ARG A 6 -21.87 -6.18 -18.81
N GLN A 7 -20.61 -6.18 -18.38
CA GLN A 7 -20.08 -5.10 -17.55
C GLN A 7 -19.94 -3.79 -18.35
N GLN A 8 -19.49 -3.85 -19.61
CA GLN A 8 -19.40 -2.69 -20.49
C GLN A 8 -20.79 -2.09 -20.78
N GLU A 9 -21.78 -2.95 -21.06
CA GLU A 9 -23.19 -2.52 -21.21
C GLU A 9 -23.72 -1.83 -19.95
N PHE A 10 -23.41 -2.38 -18.78
CA PHE A 10 -23.77 -1.77 -17.49
C PHE A 10 -23.15 -0.38 -17.32
N VAL A 11 -21.87 -0.22 -17.66
CA VAL A 11 -21.17 1.07 -17.60
C VAL A 11 -21.85 2.09 -18.50
N LEU A 12 -22.00 1.79 -19.80
CA LEU A 12 -22.57 2.74 -20.76
C LEU A 12 -23.99 3.16 -20.38
N ARG A 13 -24.83 2.21 -19.95
CA ARG A 13 -26.18 2.51 -19.46
C ARG A 13 -26.14 3.42 -18.23
N THR A 14 -25.25 3.13 -17.28
CA THR A 14 -25.15 3.93 -16.04
C THR A 14 -24.66 5.36 -16.32
N LEU A 15 -23.76 5.54 -17.28
CA LEU A 15 -23.29 6.86 -17.70
C LEU A 15 -24.46 7.72 -18.22
N GLU A 16 -25.35 7.13 -19.02
CA GLU A 16 -26.55 7.80 -19.56
C GLU A 16 -27.59 8.05 -18.47
N GLU A 17 -27.97 7.02 -17.69
CA GLU A 17 -29.02 7.10 -16.67
C GLU A 17 -28.69 8.10 -15.54
N ARG A 18 -27.40 8.28 -15.23
CA ARG A 18 -26.94 9.17 -14.16
C ARG A 18 -26.40 10.51 -14.65
N ASP A 19 -26.55 10.83 -15.93
CA ASP A 19 -26.02 12.05 -16.58
C ASP A 19 -24.53 12.32 -16.26
N ILE A 20 -23.70 11.26 -16.32
CA ILE A 20 -22.26 11.39 -16.11
C ILE A 20 -21.67 12.17 -17.29
N ARG A 21 -20.91 13.22 -16.99
CA ARG A 21 -20.28 14.12 -17.98
C ARG A 21 -18.80 13.84 -18.17
N PHE A 22 -18.15 13.27 -17.16
CA PHE A 22 -16.71 12.98 -17.20
C PHE A 22 -16.41 11.61 -16.62
N VAL A 23 -15.55 10.86 -17.30
CA VAL A 23 -15.02 9.60 -16.79
C VAL A 23 -13.52 9.73 -16.65
N ARG A 24 -13.02 9.51 -15.44
CA ARG A 24 -11.59 9.50 -15.13
C ARG A 24 -11.05 8.09 -15.29
N LEU A 25 -10.16 7.91 -16.24
CA LEU A 25 -9.41 6.68 -16.47
C LEU A 25 -8.16 6.72 -15.60
N TRP A 26 -8.17 5.94 -14.52
CA TRP A 26 -7.13 5.92 -13.49
C TRP A 26 -6.11 4.82 -13.75
N PHE A 27 -4.84 5.12 -13.50
CA PHE A 27 -3.77 4.13 -13.46
C PHE A 27 -2.71 4.57 -12.47
N THR A 28 -1.80 3.67 -12.11
CA THR A 28 -0.80 3.93 -11.06
C THR A 28 0.60 3.80 -11.64
N ASP A 29 1.46 4.76 -11.33
CA ASP A 29 2.87 4.67 -11.71
C ASP A 29 3.67 3.75 -10.77
N VAL A 30 4.90 3.40 -11.13
CA VAL A 30 5.76 2.53 -10.31
C VAL A 30 5.98 3.09 -8.91
N SER A 31 6.02 4.42 -8.76
CA SER A 31 6.18 5.11 -7.48
C SER A 31 4.91 5.08 -6.61
N GLY A 32 3.78 4.59 -7.14
CA GLY A 32 2.51 4.49 -6.41
C GLY A 32 1.67 5.76 -6.46
N TYR A 33 1.94 6.68 -7.40
CA TYR A 33 1.08 7.84 -7.62
C TYR A 33 -0.07 7.49 -8.55
N LEU A 34 -1.27 7.92 -8.15
CA LEU A 34 -2.47 7.85 -8.97
C LEU A 34 -2.35 8.88 -10.10
N LYS A 35 -2.49 8.42 -11.34
CA LYS A 35 -2.58 9.24 -12.54
C LYS A 35 -3.97 9.09 -13.15
N ALA A 36 -4.38 10.06 -13.94
CA ALA A 36 -5.68 10.01 -14.59
C ALA A 36 -5.69 10.73 -15.94
N VAL A 37 -6.50 10.21 -16.86
CA VAL A 37 -6.96 10.93 -18.06
C VAL A 37 -8.48 11.06 -17.97
N ALA A 38 -9.00 12.27 -18.16
CA ALA A 38 -10.45 12.51 -18.18
C ALA A 38 -10.96 12.45 -19.63
N VAL A 39 -12.00 11.66 -19.86
CA VAL A 39 -12.63 11.51 -21.18
C VAL A 39 -14.13 11.76 -21.10
N ALA A 40 -14.71 12.13 -22.23
CA ALA A 40 -16.16 12.25 -22.38
C ALA A 40 -16.80 10.85 -22.45
N PRO A 41 -18.05 10.66 -21.99
CA PRO A 41 -18.76 9.37 -22.07
C PRO A 41 -18.80 8.77 -23.47
N ALA A 42 -18.85 9.60 -24.51
CA ALA A 42 -18.88 9.18 -25.91
C ALA A 42 -17.61 8.40 -26.33
N GLU A 43 -16.49 8.60 -25.65
CA GLU A 43 -15.22 7.94 -25.95
C GLU A 43 -15.11 6.56 -25.29
N ILE A 44 -15.99 6.21 -24.34
CA ILE A 44 -15.83 5.03 -23.49
C ILE A 44 -15.99 3.72 -24.25
N GLU A 45 -16.92 3.65 -25.21
CA GLU A 45 -17.10 2.44 -26.03
C GLU A 45 -15.84 2.14 -26.84
N ALA A 46 -15.26 3.15 -27.50
CA ALA A 46 -14.00 3.02 -28.22
C ALA A 46 -12.83 2.70 -27.27
N ALA A 47 -12.78 3.35 -26.10
CA ALA A 47 -11.75 3.09 -25.09
C ALA A 47 -11.74 1.63 -24.61
N PHE A 48 -12.89 0.97 -24.49
CA PHE A 48 -12.94 -0.45 -24.14
C PHE A 48 -12.31 -1.35 -25.22
N ALA A 49 -12.51 -1.01 -26.50
CA ALA A 49 -11.98 -1.78 -27.62
C ALA A 49 -10.49 -1.53 -27.82
N GLU A 50 -10.09 -0.26 -27.89
CA GLU A 50 -8.80 0.19 -28.42
C GLU A 50 -7.88 0.75 -27.32
N GLY A 51 -8.41 1.10 -26.14
CA GLY A 51 -7.70 1.86 -25.12
C GLY A 51 -7.56 3.34 -25.48
N ILE A 52 -7.10 4.15 -24.53
CA ILE A 52 -6.79 5.56 -24.75
C ILE A 52 -5.28 5.75 -24.78
N GLY A 53 -4.78 6.31 -25.88
CA GLY A 53 -3.37 6.64 -26.04
C GLY A 53 -2.92 7.75 -25.10
N PHE A 54 -1.76 7.57 -24.47
CA PHE A 54 -1.09 8.59 -23.68
C PHE A 54 0.43 8.43 -23.77
N ASP A 55 1.15 9.49 -23.39
CA ASP A 55 2.61 9.51 -23.34
C ASP A 55 3.11 8.86 -22.04
N GLY A 56 3.55 7.61 -22.14
CA GLY A 56 4.19 6.85 -21.08
C GLY A 56 5.50 7.47 -20.59
N SER A 57 6.23 8.20 -21.43
CA SER A 57 7.49 8.84 -21.00
C SER A 57 7.27 9.98 -19.99
N ALA A 58 6.06 10.57 -19.99
CA ALA A 58 5.67 11.61 -19.05
C ALA A 58 5.28 11.07 -17.65
N ILE A 59 5.17 9.75 -17.49
CA ILE A 59 4.95 9.14 -16.19
C ILE A 59 6.30 8.89 -15.53
N GLU A 60 6.53 9.54 -14.36
CA GLU A 60 7.63 9.23 -13.44
C GLU A 60 7.56 7.75 -12.99
N GLY A 61 8.10 6.84 -13.79
CA GLY A 61 7.72 5.45 -13.62
C GLY A 61 8.05 4.56 -14.81
N PHE A 62 7.90 5.12 -16.01
CA PHE A 62 7.97 4.38 -17.26
C PHE A 62 9.23 4.77 -18.01
N ALA A 63 9.64 3.90 -18.92
CA ALA A 63 11.02 3.68 -19.34
C ALA A 63 11.70 4.87 -20.05
N ARG A 64 12.95 4.59 -20.45
CA ARG A 64 13.80 5.40 -21.33
C ARG A 64 12.97 6.01 -22.48
N VAL A 65 13.42 7.14 -23.03
CA VAL A 65 12.83 7.96 -24.14
C VAL A 65 12.22 7.19 -25.33
N TYR A 66 12.39 5.87 -25.45
CA TYR A 66 12.02 5.03 -26.58
C TYR A 66 10.70 4.24 -26.43
N GLU A 67 10.02 4.28 -25.28
CA GLU A 67 8.71 3.60 -25.04
C GLU A 67 7.61 4.59 -24.62
N SER A 68 7.39 5.63 -25.43
CA SER A 68 6.44 6.71 -25.13
C SER A 68 4.98 6.32 -25.37
N ASP A 69 4.68 5.48 -26.35
CA ASP A 69 3.30 5.33 -26.80
C ASP A 69 2.65 4.15 -26.08
N MET A 70 1.77 4.45 -25.13
CA MET A 70 1.08 3.48 -24.28
C MET A 70 -0.43 3.66 -24.38
N LEU A 71 -1.18 2.60 -24.09
CA LEU A 71 -2.63 2.59 -24.10
C LEU A 71 -3.14 2.32 -22.67
N ALA A 72 -4.03 3.18 -22.19
CA ALA A 72 -4.77 2.96 -20.95
C ALA A 72 -6.08 2.24 -21.29
N LYS A 73 -6.19 0.96 -20.92
CA LYS A 73 -7.36 0.14 -21.21
C LYS A 73 -8.28 0.06 -19.99
N PRO A 74 -9.46 0.68 -20.01
CA PRO A 74 -10.37 0.71 -18.86
C PRO A 74 -10.91 -0.67 -18.50
N ASP A 75 -10.86 -0.99 -17.21
CA ASP A 75 -11.44 -2.18 -16.61
C ASP A 75 -12.88 -1.86 -16.14
N PRO A 76 -13.93 -2.33 -16.84
CA PRO A 76 -15.31 -2.03 -16.52
C PRO A 76 -15.74 -2.60 -15.15
N GLY A 77 -15.05 -3.63 -14.64
CA GLY A 77 -15.30 -4.19 -13.31
C GLY A 77 -14.96 -3.20 -12.18
N THR A 78 -14.20 -2.15 -12.49
CA THR A 78 -13.82 -1.10 -11.55
C THR A 78 -14.60 0.20 -11.73
N PHE A 79 -15.71 0.18 -12.46
CA PHE A 79 -16.52 1.38 -12.62
C PHE A 79 -17.13 1.83 -11.29
N GLN A 80 -16.90 3.09 -10.91
CA GLN A 80 -17.50 3.72 -9.74
C GLN A 80 -17.89 5.17 -10.05
N VAL A 81 -19.06 5.60 -9.58
CA VAL A 81 -19.46 7.01 -9.61
C VAL A 81 -18.79 7.72 -8.45
N MET A 82 -18.11 8.84 -8.72
CA MET A 82 -17.43 9.60 -7.67
C MET A 82 -18.46 10.27 -6.76
N PRO A 83 -18.23 10.38 -5.43
CA PRO A 83 -19.11 11.13 -4.55
C PRO A 83 -19.15 12.62 -4.93
N SER A 84 -20.33 13.25 -4.82
CA SER A 84 -20.46 14.70 -5.06
C SER A 84 -20.01 15.49 -3.84
N ALA A 85 -19.05 16.40 -4.02
CA ALA A 85 -18.53 17.26 -2.95
C ALA A 85 -19.58 18.21 -2.33
N LYS A 86 -20.73 18.43 -2.98
CA LYS A 86 -21.76 19.40 -2.55
C LYS A 86 -23.08 18.76 -2.11
N GLY A 87 -23.16 17.43 -2.07
CA GLY A 87 -24.42 16.70 -1.85
C GLY A 87 -25.34 16.82 -3.05
N GLY A 88 -25.52 15.73 -3.80
CA GLY A 88 -26.33 15.71 -5.03
C GLY A 88 -25.89 14.63 -6.01
N SER A 89 -26.45 14.65 -7.22
CA SER A 89 -25.98 13.78 -8.31
C SER A 89 -24.54 14.15 -8.69
N SER A 90 -23.69 13.14 -8.79
CA SER A 90 -22.33 13.30 -9.31
C SER A 90 -22.35 13.24 -10.82
N ASP A 91 -21.59 14.11 -11.46
CA ASP A 91 -21.38 14.14 -12.92
C ASP A 91 -20.09 13.43 -13.34
N THR A 92 -19.38 12.81 -12.39
CA THR A 92 -18.06 12.24 -12.61
C THR A 92 -18.03 10.78 -12.16
N ALA A 93 -17.45 9.92 -13.00
CA ALA A 93 -17.16 8.53 -12.68
C ALA A 93 -15.66 8.23 -12.86
N ARG A 94 -15.22 7.07 -12.37
CA ARG A 94 -13.86 6.55 -12.59
C ARG A 94 -13.87 5.09 -12.97
N MET A 95 -12.81 4.68 -13.66
CA MET A 95 -12.41 3.28 -13.88
C MET A 95 -10.90 3.19 -13.77
N PHE A 96 -10.38 2.14 -13.14
CA PHE A 96 -8.98 1.78 -13.25
C PHE A 96 -8.70 1.22 -14.64
N CYS A 97 -7.47 1.41 -15.10
CA CYS A 97 -6.98 0.94 -16.37
C CYS A 97 -5.82 -0.02 -16.16
N ASP A 98 -5.77 -1.06 -16.98
CA ASP A 98 -4.56 -1.81 -17.23
C ASP A 98 -3.80 -1.11 -18.36
N LEU A 99 -2.47 -1.03 -18.26
CA LEU A 99 -1.66 -0.40 -19.31
C LEU A 99 -1.20 -1.44 -20.32
N THR A 100 -1.32 -1.13 -21.60
CA THR A 100 -0.87 -1.99 -22.71
C THR A 100 0.00 -1.23 -23.68
N THR A 101 0.84 -1.94 -24.41
CA THR A 101 1.55 -1.41 -25.58
C THR A 101 0.62 -1.32 -26.79
N PRO A 102 1.00 -0.60 -27.87
CA PRO A 102 0.16 -0.44 -29.06
C PRO A 102 -0.14 -1.75 -29.80
N ASP A 103 0.68 -2.78 -29.62
CA ASP A 103 0.45 -4.12 -30.15
C ASP A 103 -0.58 -4.94 -29.32
N GLY A 104 -1.10 -4.36 -28.24
CA GLY A 104 -2.09 -4.95 -27.34
C GLY A 104 -1.51 -5.83 -26.24
N SER A 105 -0.18 -5.99 -26.15
CA SER A 105 0.43 -6.76 -25.07
C SER A 105 0.42 -5.96 -23.74
N PRO A 106 0.36 -6.64 -22.57
CA PRO A 106 0.40 -5.95 -21.29
C PRO A 106 1.71 -5.19 -21.08
N SER A 107 1.63 -4.01 -20.47
CA SER A 107 2.81 -3.28 -20.07
C SER A 107 3.51 -4.01 -18.92
N TRP A 108 4.79 -4.33 -19.11
CA TRP A 108 5.63 -4.90 -18.07
C TRP A 108 6.01 -3.90 -16.98
N ALA A 109 5.73 -2.61 -17.19
CA ALA A 109 5.96 -1.54 -16.23
C ALA A 109 4.71 -1.16 -15.41
N ASP A 110 3.55 -1.77 -15.69
CA ASP A 110 2.30 -1.53 -14.96
C ASP A 110 2.28 -2.28 -13.60
N PRO A 111 2.25 -1.56 -12.47
CA PRO A 111 2.14 -2.17 -11.15
C PRO A 111 0.91 -3.06 -10.98
N ARG A 112 -0.22 -2.68 -11.60
CA ARG A 112 -1.47 -3.46 -11.54
C ARG A 112 -1.29 -4.80 -12.24
N HIS A 113 -0.62 -4.80 -13.39
CA HIS A 113 -0.24 -6.02 -14.10
C HIS A 113 0.74 -6.88 -13.28
N VAL A 114 1.74 -6.29 -12.62
CA VAL A 114 2.66 -7.01 -11.72
C VAL A 114 1.90 -7.80 -10.65
N LEU A 115 0.93 -7.17 -9.97
CA LEU A 115 0.12 -7.85 -8.97
C LEU A 115 -0.75 -8.95 -9.59
N ARG A 116 -1.35 -8.73 -10.77
CA ARG A 116 -2.10 -9.77 -11.48
C ARG A 116 -1.25 -11.02 -11.74
N ARG A 117 0.01 -10.87 -12.18
CA ARG A 117 0.92 -12.02 -12.39
C ARG A 117 1.18 -12.77 -11.09
N ALA A 118 1.44 -12.06 -9.99
CA ALA A 118 1.66 -12.69 -8.69
C ALA A 118 0.42 -13.46 -8.20
N LEU A 119 -0.78 -12.90 -8.42
CA LEU A 119 -2.05 -13.56 -8.14
C LEU A 119 -2.30 -14.79 -9.02
N SER A 120 -1.95 -14.73 -10.31
CA SER A 120 -2.03 -15.91 -11.20
C SER A 120 -1.14 -17.04 -10.69
N LYS A 121 0.09 -16.74 -10.23
CA LYS A 121 0.98 -17.73 -9.63
C LYS A 121 0.37 -18.36 -8.37
N ALA A 122 -0.25 -17.56 -7.50
CA ALA A 122 -0.96 -18.08 -6.33
C ALA A 122 -2.13 -19.01 -6.75
N ALA A 123 -2.88 -18.63 -7.78
CA ALA A 123 -4.01 -19.40 -8.29
C ALA A 123 -3.57 -20.74 -8.92
N GLU A 124 -2.44 -20.77 -9.62
CA GLU A 124 -1.82 -22.00 -10.14
C GLU A 124 -1.44 -22.97 -9.01
N MET A 125 -1.10 -22.45 -7.84
CA MET A 125 -0.87 -23.23 -6.61
C MET A 125 -2.16 -23.58 -5.85
N GLY A 126 -3.34 -23.19 -6.36
CA GLY A 126 -4.65 -23.45 -5.75
C GLY A 126 -5.09 -22.42 -4.71
N PHE A 127 -4.39 -21.30 -4.58
CA PHE A 127 -4.68 -20.27 -3.59
C PHE A 127 -5.39 -19.04 -4.17
N THR A 128 -6.27 -18.46 -3.36
CA THR A 128 -6.72 -17.07 -3.50
C THR A 128 -6.14 -16.23 -2.37
N PHE A 129 -5.78 -14.97 -2.67
CA PHE A 129 -5.05 -14.11 -1.76
C PHE A 129 -5.88 -12.89 -1.36
N TYR A 130 -6.10 -12.75 -0.06
CA TYR A 130 -6.88 -11.66 0.53
C TYR A 130 -6.00 -10.78 1.40
N THR A 131 -6.22 -9.48 1.30
CA THR A 131 -5.52 -8.47 2.09
C THR A 131 -6.50 -7.57 2.84
N HIS A 132 -6.07 -7.10 4.01
CA HIS A 132 -6.82 -6.17 4.87
C HIS A 132 -5.81 -5.18 5.45
N PRO A 133 -5.67 -4.00 4.85
CA PRO A 133 -4.78 -2.95 5.31
C PRO A 133 -5.46 -2.06 6.37
N GLU A 134 -4.70 -1.75 7.41
CA GLU A 134 -4.97 -0.67 8.38
C GLU A 134 -4.22 0.55 7.86
N VAL A 135 -4.91 1.59 7.34
CA VAL A 135 -4.25 2.72 6.66
C VAL A 135 -4.20 3.93 7.58
N GLU A 136 -3.01 4.22 8.10
CA GLU A 136 -2.79 5.41 8.93
C GLU A 136 -2.38 6.62 8.08
N PHE A 137 -2.75 7.82 8.53
CA PHE A 137 -2.39 9.09 7.92
C PHE A 137 -2.49 10.24 8.93
N PHE A 138 -1.99 11.42 8.57
CA PHE A 138 -2.13 12.64 9.37
C PHE A 138 -3.03 13.66 8.68
N LEU A 139 -3.82 14.37 9.48
CA LEU A 139 -4.45 15.62 9.10
C LEU A 139 -3.63 16.79 9.66
N LEU A 140 -3.28 17.71 8.78
CA LEU A 140 -2.51 18.90 9.06
C LEU A 140 -3.35 20.15 8.81
N LYS A 141 -3.11 21.23 9.55
CA LYS A 141 -3.79 22.52 9.28
C LYS A 141 -3.37 23.11 7.93
N ASP A 142 -2.11 22.93 7.59
CA ASP A 142 -1.47 23.42 6.38
C ASP A 142 -0.45 22.41 5.84
N GLN A 143 0.09 22.69 4.66
CA GLN A 143 1.12 21.87 4.03
C GLN A 143 2.33 22.76 3.67
N PRO A 144 3.26 22.98 4.62
CA PRO A 144 4.43 23.81 4.36
C PRO A 144 5.30 23.20 3.26
N GLY A 145 5.56 23.97 2.20
CA GLY A 145 6.39 23.56 1.05
C GLY A 145 7.88 23.84 1.21
N ASP A 146 8.29 24.54 2.27
CA ASP A 146 9.67 24.97 2.54
C ASP A 146 10.42 24.05 3.51
N GLY A 147 9.77 22.98 3.97
CA GLY A 147 10.32 22.03 4.94
C GLY A 147 10.21 22.49 6.39
N SER A 148 9.45 23.56 6.68
CA SER A 148 9.11 23.91 8.06
C SER A 148 8.24 22.82 8.74
N PRO A 149 8.29 22.69 10.08
CA PRO A 149 7.50 21.70 10.78
C PRO A 149 6.00 21.92 10.54
N PRO A 150 5.24 20.88 10.14
CA PRO A 150 3.80 21.01 9.97
C PRO A 150 3.08 21.16 11.32
N GLU A 151 1.81 21.58 11.30
CA GLU A 151 0.93 21.60 12.47
C GLU A 151 -0.18 20.54 12.38
N PRO A 152 -0.39 19.69 13.41
CA PRO A 152 -1.54 18.79 13.47
C PRO A 152 -2.88 19.54 13.45
N ALA A 153 -3.90 18.94 12.81
CA ALA A 153 -5.25 19.51 12.75
C ALA A 153 -5.99 19.48 14.10
N ASP A 154 -5.61 18.60 15.03
CA ASP A 154 -6.18 18.46 16.36
C ASP A 154 -5.11 18.08 17.41
N ASN A 155 -5.54 17.80 18.65
CA ASN A 155 -4.70 17.31 19.75
C ASN A 155 -5.20 15.98 20.33
N GLY A 156 -5.92 15.16 19.54
CA GLY A 156 -6.46 13.89 20.02
C GLY A 156 -5.39 12.82 20.24
N GLY A 157 -5.76 11.75 20.94
CA GLY A 157 -4.96 10.54 21.07
C GLY A 157 -5.76 9.27 20.75
N TYR A 158 -5.15 8.11 21.03
CA TYR A 158 -5.67 6.81 20.62
C TYR A 158 -7.10 6.56 21.12
N PHE A 159 -8.02 6.28 20.18
CA PHE A 159 -9.46 6.11 20.42
C PHE A 159 -10.21 7.29 21.05
N ASP A 160 -9.61 8.48 21.14
CA ASP A 160 -10.33 9.64 21.64
C ASP A 160 -11.52 9.97 20.74
N LEU A 161 -12.65 10.32 21.37
CA LEU A 161 -13.74 11.03 20.70
C LEU A 161 -13.32 12.49 20.54
N SER A 162 -12.29 12.72 19.73
CA SER A 162 -11.65 14.02 19.58
C SER A 162 -12.67 15.08 19.13
N THR A 163 -12.84 16.12 19.94
CA THR A 163 -13.52 17.35 19.51
C THR A 163 -12.53 18.12 18.66
N HIS A 164 -12.54 17.89 17.36
CA HIS A 164 -11.63 18.63 16.48
C HIS A 164 -12.05 20.09 16.46
N ASN A 165 -11.10 21.01 16.66
CA ASN A 165 -11.35 22.44 16.50
C ASN A 165 -11.56 22.82 15.02
N VAL A 166 -11.02 22.01 14.10
CA VAL A 166 -11.11 22.12 12.64
C VAL A 166 -11.39 20.72 12.07
N ALA A 167 -12.17 20.60 11.00
CA ALA A 167 -12.50 19.31 10.37
C ALA A 167 -13.23 18.27 11.28
N HIS A 168 -14.16 18.75 12.13
CA HIS A 168 -14.91 17.94 13.11
C HIS A 168 -15.54 16.67 12.54
N ASP A 169 -16.02 16.73 11.30
CA ASP A 169 -16.76 15.65 10.67
C ASP A 169 -15.92 14.84 9.68
N PHE A 170 -14.60 15.09 9.60
CA PHE A 170 -13.71 14.49 8.60
C PHE A 170 -13.87 12.98 8.47
N ARG A 171 -13.70 12.22 9.57
CA ARG A 171 -13.77 10.75 9.53
C ARG A 171 -15.12 10.28 9.00
N ARG A 172 -16.21 10.92 9.44
CA ARG A 172 -17.58 10.56 9.01
C ARG A 172 -17.77 10.79 7.51
N GLU A 173 -17.38 11.96 7.01
CA GLU A 173 -17.53 12.30 5.58
C GLU A 173 -16.62 11.41 4.71
N ALA A 174 -15.41 11.09 5.17
CA ALA A 174 -14.52 10.16 4.47
C ALA A 174 -15.12 8.75 4.39
N VAL A 175 -15.66 8.22 5.49
CA VAL A 175 -16.33 6.91 5.51
C VAL A 175 -17.55 6.90 4.60
N PHE A 176 -18.43 7.92 4.66
CA PHE A 176 -19.60 8.00 3.78
C PHE A 176 -19.21 8.08 2.30
N ALA A 177 -18.16 8.83 1.97
CA ALA A 177 -17.65 8.89 0.61
C ALA A 177 -17.13 7.53 0.11
N LEU A 178 -16.41 6.78 0.95
CA LEU A 178 -15.93 5.44 0.62
C LEU A 178 -17.08 4.43 0.46
N GLU A 179 -18.04 4.43 1.39
CA GLU A 179 -19.21 3.54 1.34
C GLU A 179 -20.09 3.82 0.10
N ALA A 180 -20.24 5.10 -0.29
CA ALA A 180 -20.94 5.48 -1.51
C ALA A 180 -20.27 4.94 -2.79
N MET A 181 -18.97 4.64 -2.73
CA MET A 181 -18.20 3.99 -3.80
C MET A 181 -18.12 2.46 -3.63
N GLY A 182 -18.88 1.88 -2.71
CA GLY A 182 -18.86 0.44 -2.43
C GLY A 182 -17.62 -0.06 -1.68
N ILE A 183 -16.79 0.85 -1.15
CA ILE A 183 -15.62 0.49 -0.34
C ILE A 183 -16.07 0.37 1.12
N SER A 184 -16.12 -0.87 1.61
CA SER A 184 -16.57 -1.13 2.98
C SER A 184 -15.48 -0.82 4.00
N VAL A 185 -15.76 0.09 4.92
CA VAL A 185 -14.91 0.42 6.07
C VAL A 185 -15.25 -0.53 7.23
N GLU A 186 -14.25 -1.11 7.87
CA GLU A 186 -14.46 -1.95 9.06
C GLU A 186 -14.45 -1.10 10.34
N PHE A 187 -13.42 -0.27 10.50
CA PHE A 187 -13.26 0.64 11.63
C PHE A 187 -12.64 1.96 11.16
N SER A 188 -12.85 3.01 11.95
CA SER A 188 -12.06 4.23 11.85
C SER A 188 -11.94 4.82 13.24
N HIS A 189 -10.74 5.28 13.60
CA HIS A 189 -10.47 5.89 14.89
C HIS A 189 -9.34 6.92 14.80
N HIS A 190 -9.23 7.70 15.87
CA HIS A 190 -8.05 8.50 16.10
C HIS A 190 -6.89 7.59 16.53
N GLU A 191 -5.71 7.86 16.00
CA GLU A 191 -4.48 7.11 16.29
C GLU A 191 -3.68 7.74 17.45
N VAL A 192 -2.50 7.22 17.77
CA VAL A 192 -1.73 7.61 18.97
C VAL A 192 -1.29 9.07 18.95
N ALA A 193 -0.88 9.63 17.80
CA ALA A 193 -0.38 10.99 17.73
C ALA A 193 -1.46 12.04 17.39
N PRO A 194 -1.33 13.29 17.86
CA PRO A 194 -2.15 14.42 17.44
C PRO A 194 -2.34 14.52 15.91
N GLY A 195 -3.59 14.64 15.46
CA GLY A 195 -3.95 14.69 14.04
C GLY A 195 -3.80 13.37 13.28
N GLN A 196 -3.32 12.29 13.92
CA GLN A 196 -3.19 10.97 13.30
C GLN A 196 -4.55 10.26 13.27
N GLN A 197 -4.85 9.66 12.13
CA GLN A 197 -6.11 9.00 11.85
C GLN A 197 -5.84 7.62 11.26
N GLU A 198 -6.77 6.69 11.46
CA GLU A 198 -6.77 5.38 10.83
C GLU A 198 -8.15 5.07 10.23
N ILE A 199 -8.13 4.47 9.04
CA ILE A 199 -9.29 3.89 8.38
C ILE A 199 -8.93 2.47 7.96
N ASP A 200 -9.65 1.52 8.53
CA ASP A 200 -9.50 0.10 8.23
C ASP A 200 -10.48 -0.32 7.16
N LEU A 201 -9.98 -0.94 6.11
CA LEU A 201 -10.82 -1.47 5.04
C LEU A 201 -11.17 -2.93 5.31
N ARG A 202 -12.44 -3.30 5.12
CA ARG A 202 -12.84 -4.71 5.11
C ARG A 202 -12.01 -5.47 4.08
N TYR A 203 -11.53 -6.65 4.47
CA TYR A 203 -10.72 -7.50 3.60
C TYR A 203 -11.36 -7.71 2.22
N ALA A 204 -10.53 -7.72 1.18
CA ALA A 204 -10.92 -8.04 -0.20
C ALA A 204 -9.80 -8.85 -0.88
N ASP A 205 -10.04 -9.34 -2.10
CA ASP A 205 -8.95 -9.87 -2.91
C ASP A 205 -7.89 -8.77 -3.12
N ALA A 206 -6.63 -9.17 -3.25
CA ALA A 206 -5.53 -8.20 -3.21
C ALA A 206 -5.57 -7.15 -4.33
N LEU A 207 -6.11 -7.48 -5.50
CA LEU A 207 -6.18 -6.53 -6.62
C LEU A 207 -7.25 -5.46 -6.35
N SER A 208 -8.46 -5.88 -5.98
CA SER A 208 -9.53 -4.97 -5.56
C SER A 208 -9.09 -4.13 -4.37
N MET A 209 -8.36 -4.72 -3.41
CA MET A 209 -7.87 -3.99 -2.25
C MET A 209 -6.82 -2.94 -2.63
N ALA A 210 -5.92 -3.23 -3.57
CA ALA A 210 -4.96 -2.24 -4.05
C ALA A 210 -5.67 -1.05 -4.74
N ASP A 211 -6.69 -1.33 -5.58
CA ASP A 211 -7.56 -0.32 -6.18
C ASP A 211 -8.32 0.50 -5.10
N ASN A 212 -8.75 -0.15 -4.01
CA ASN A 212 -9.41 0.49 -2.89
C ASN A 212 -8.47 1.40 -2.09
N ILE A 213 -7.22 1.01 -1.84
CA ILE A 213 -6.22 1.88 -1.17
C ILE A 213 -5.94 3.13 -2.02
N MET A 214 -5.77 2.97 -3.33
CA MET A 214 -5.57 4.11 -4.23
C MET A 214 -6.77 5.08 -4.19
N THR A 215 -7.99 4.51 -4.17
CA THR A 215 -9.22 5.29 -4.03
C THR A 215 -9.29 5.99 -2.67
N LEU A 216 -8.99 5.28 -1.57
CA LEU A 216 -8.98 5.81 -0.22
C LEU A 216 -8.07 7.02 -0.10
N ARG A 217 -6.84 6.91 -0.60
CA ARG A 217 -5.86 8.02 -0.57
C ARG A 217 -6.36 9.25 -1.32
N HIS A 218 -7.08 9.07 -2.43
CA HIS A 218 -7.69 10.19 -3.16
C HIS A 218 -8.86 10.80 -2.40
N VAL A 219 -9.82 9.98 -1.95
CA VAL A 219 -11.02 10.43 -1.23
C VAL A 219 -10.64 11.15 0.07
N VAL A 220 -9.72 10.60 0.86
CA VAL A 220 -9.22 11.22 2.10
C VAL A 220 -8.64 12.61 1.83
N ARG A 221 -7.87 12.79 0.75
CA ARG A 221 -7.32 14.10 0.38
C ARG A 221 -8.42 15.08 -0.05
N GLU A 222 -9.37 14.64 -0.87
CA GLU A 222 -10.49 15.49 -1.31
C GLU A 222 -11.36 15.94 -0.12
N VAL A 223 -11.69 15.03 0.79
CA VAL A 223 -12.48 15.35 2.00
C VAL A 223 -11.70 16.27 2.93
N ALA A 224 -10.39 16.07 3.09
CA ALA A 224 -9.54 16.95 3.88
C ALA A 224 -9.54 18.37 3.30
N LEU A 225 -9.31 18.51 1.99
CA LEU A 225 -9.31 19.79 1.30
C LEU A 225 -10.66 20.50 1.38
N ALA A 226 -11.77 19.77 1.27
CA ALA A 226 -13.12 20.32 1.44
C ALA A 226 -13.37 20.88 2.85
N GLN A 227 -12.63 20.38 3.85
CA GLN A 227 -12.66 20.85 5.24
C GLN A 227 -11.47 21.74 5.61
N GLN A 228 -10.74 22.26 4.61
CA GLN A 228 -9.63 23.21 4.77
C GLN A 228 -8.47 22.67 5.62
N VAL A 229 -8.23 21.36 5.56
CA VAL A 229 -7.07 20.67 6.14
C VAL A 229 -6.37 19.84 5.08
N HIS A 230 -5.16 19.38 5.38
CA HIS A 230 -4.34 18.58 4.46
C HIS A 230 -4.13 17.18 4.99
N ALA A 231 -4.51 16.16 4.22
CA ALA A 231 -4.18 14.78 4.55
C ALA A 231 -2.83 14.37 3.95
N THR A 232 -1.96 13.79 4.77
CA THR A 232 -0.68 13.22 4.33
C THR A 232 -0.53 11.77 4.76
N PHE A 233 -0.06 10.93 3.84
CA PHE A 233 0.28 9.52 4.07
C PHE A 233 1.80 9.34 4.25
N MET A 234 2.52 10.43 4.49
CA MET A 234 3.95 10.42 4.74
C MET A 234 4.27 9.55 5.98
N PRO A 235 5.25 8.64 5.93
CA PRO A 235 5.49 7.69 7.02
C PRO A 235 5.85 8.33 8.36
N LYS A 236 6.54 9.47 8.35
CA LYS A 236 7.01 10.16 9.55
C LYS A 236 7.07 11.68 9.32
N PRO A 237 5.92 12.39 9.39
CA PRO A 237 5.86 13.83 9.19
C PRO A 237 6.41 14.62 10.39
N PHE A 238 6.38 14.03 11.59
CA PHE A 238 6.88 14.63 12.82
C PHE A 238 8.04 13.83 13.40
N THR A 239 9.08 14.51 13.88
CA THR A 239 10.25 13.86 14.50
C THR A 239 9.87 13.13 15.79
N ASP A 240 9.09 13.78 16.65
CA ASP A 240 8.85 13.34 18.04
C ASP A 240 7.51 12.60 18.24
N LEU A 241 6.68 12.48 17.19
CA LEU A 241 5.38 11.79 17.26
C LEU A 241 5.41 10.44 16.55
N ALA A 242 4.39 9.60 16.74
CA ALA A 242 4.24 8.35 16.00
C ALA A 242 4.23 8.59 14.47
N GLY A 243 4.57 7.55 13.71
CA GLY A 243 4.56 7.59 12.24
C GLY A 243 3.41 6.77 11.68
N SER A 244 3.02 7.04 10.44
CA SER A 244 1.94 6.37 9.75
C SER A 244 2.38 5.05 9.10
N ALA A 245 1.76 3.96 9.52
CA ALA A 245 1.94 2.63 8.95
C ALA A 245 0.79 2.23 8.01
N MET A 246 1.02 1.17 7.23
CA MET A 246 -0.04 0.43 6.56
C MET A 246 0.04 -1.04 6.99
N HIS A 247 -0.33 -1.34 8.24
CA HIS A 247 -0.27 -2.73 8.73
C HIS A 247 -1.16 -3.58 7.82
N THR A 248 -0.58 -4.61 7.22
CA THR A 248 -1.28 -5.38 6.19
C THR A 248 -1.51 -6.80 6.69
N HIS A 249 -2.77 -7.15 6.93
CA HIS A 249 -3.15 -8.52 7.22
C HIS A 249 -3.30 -9.31 5.92
N LEU A 250 -2.72 -10.52 5.91
CA LEU A 250 -2.61 -11.39 4.74
C LEU A 250 -3.23 -12.75 5.06
N SER A 251 -3.92 -13.34 4.07
CA SER A 251 -4.44 -14.70 4.17
C SER A 251 -4.53 -15.38 2.80
N LEU A 252 -4.27 -16.69 2.79
CA LEU A 252 -4.50 -17.55 1.63
C LEU A 252 -5.70 -18.46 1.85
N PHE A 253 -6.44 -18.74 0.79
CA PHE A 253 -7.62 -19.59 0.80
C PHE A 253 -7.56 -20.62 -0.33
N GLU A 254 -7.93 -21.85 -0.02
CA GLU A 254 -8.15 -22.93 -0.99
C GLU A 254 -9.66 -23.17 -1.11
N GLY A 255 -10.28 -22.63 -2.14
CA GLY A 255 -11.74 -22.48 -2.20
C GLY A 255 -12.24 -21.65 -1.02
N ASP A 256 -13.18 -22.19 -0.24
CA ASP A 256 -13.74 -21.51 0.94
C ASP A 256 -12.94 -21.77 2.24
N ARG A 257 -11.86 -22.56 2.19
CA ARG A 257 -11.06 -22.91 3.36
C ARG A 257 -9.87 -21.98 3.51
N ASN A 258 -9.79 -21.28 4.64
CA ASN A 258 -8.59 -20.53 5.01
C ASN A 258 -7.40 -21.50 5.17
N ALA A 259 -6.38 -21.32 4.31
CA ALA A 259 -5.23 -22.20 4.22
C ALA A 259 -4.24 -22.03 5.38
N PHE A 260 -4.31 -20.93 6.13
CA PHE A 260 -3.45 -20.69 7.30
C PHE A 260 -3.98 -21.33 8.58
N HIS A 261 -5.24 -21.73 8.63
CA HIS A 261 -5.84 -22.28 9.84
C HIS A 261 -5.65 -23.80 9.96
N ASP A 262 -5.16 -24.25 11.11
CA ASP A 262 -5.16 -25.66 11.49
C ASP A 262 -5.65 -25.80 12.95
N PRO A 263 -6.84 -26.38 13.21
CA PRO A 263 -7.36 -26.51 14.57
C PRO A 263 -6.56 -27.50 15.45
N ALA A 264 -5.74 -28.37 14.87
CA ALA A 264 -4.94 -29.35 15.61
C ALA A 264 -3.60 -28.78 16.11
N ASP A 265 -3.10 -27.73 15.47
CA ASP A 265 -1.86 -27.07 15.87
C ASP A 265 -2.09 -26.19 17.12
N PRO A 266 -1.20 -26.21 18.13
CA PRO A 266 -1.34 -25.37 19.33
C PRO A 266 -1.40 -23.86 19.06
N MET A 267 -0.80 -23.39 17.96
CA MET A 267 -0.86 -21.99 17.52
C MET A 267 -2.03 -21.73 16.58
N ARG A 268 -2.82 -22.76 16.28
CA ARG A 268 -3.90 -22.79 15.29
C ARG A 268 -3.44 -22.40 13.88
N LEU A 269 -2.17 -22.68 13.57
CA LEU A 269 -1.49 -22.27 12.36
C LEU A 269 -1.06 -23.51 11.57
N SER A 270 -1.51 -23.61 10.32
CA SER A 270 -1.18 -24.72 9.42
C SER A 270 0.29 -24.70 8.98
N ALA A 271 0.75 -25.80 8.39
CA ALA A 271 2.06 -25.86 7.74
C ALA A 271 2.22 -24.76 6.67
N THR A 272 1.19 -24.53 5.85
CA THR A 272 1.15 -23.46 4.85
C THR A 272 1.32 -22.08 5.49
N GLY A 273 0.61 -21.80 6.60
CA GLY A 273 0.73 -20.55 7.33
C GLY A 273 2.14 -20.35 7.91
N LYS A 274 2.73 -21.40 8.48
CA LYS A 274 4.10 -21.36 9.02
C LYS A 274 5.14 -21.08 7.93
N GLN A 275 5.05 -21.78 6.81
CA GLN A 275 5.94 -21.60 5.66
C GLN A 275 5.78 -20.22 5.02
N PHE A 276 4.55 -19.70 4.94
CA PHE A 276 4.31 -18.35 4.45
C PHE A 276 4.98 -17.31 5.34
N ILE A 277 4.85 -17.41 6.67
CA ILE A 277 5.55 -16.53 7.61
C ILE A 277 7.07 -16.68 7.45
N ALA A 278 7.59 -17.90 7.37
CA ALA A 278 9.02 -18.14 7.17
C ALA A 278 9.54 -17.46 5.89
N GLY A 279 8.78 -17.53 4.79
CA GLY A 279 9.07 -16.80 3.55
C GLY A 279 9.13 -15.29 3.73
N LEU A 280 8.18 -14.71 4.46
CA LEU A 280 8.18 -13.28 4.79
C LEU A 280 9.41 -12.86 5.63
N LEU A 281 9.88 -13.71 6.54
CA LEU A 281 11.05 -13.40 7.38
C LEU A 281 12.35 -13.49 6.59
N VAL A 282 12.54 -14.58 5.84
CA VAL A 282 13.75 -14.82 5.03
C VAL A 282 13.99 -13.69 4.04
N HIS A 283 12.93 -13.16 3.42
CA HIS A 283 13.04 -12.14 2.39
C HIS A 283 12.79 -10.71 2.91
N ALA A 284 12.70 -10.53 4.23
CA ALA A 284 12.31 -9.26 4.85
C ALA A 284 13.15 -8.08 4.39
N ARG A 285 14.47 -8.24 4.40
CA ARG A 285 15.40 -7.19 3.97
C ARG A 285 15.27 -6.86 2.49
N GLU A 286 15.05 -7.88 1.66
CA GLU A 286 15.00 -7.75 0.20
C GLU A 286 13.76 -6.96 -0.26
N TYR A 287 12.58 -7.23 0.30
CA TYR A 287 11.35 -6.52 -0.08
C TYR A 287 11.16 -5.18 0.63
N THR A 288 11.96 -4.87 1.67
CA THR A 288 11.79 -3.63 2.46
C THR A 288 11.87 -2.38 1.60
N ALA A 289 12.71 -2.36 0.56
CA ALA A 289 12.80 -1.22 -0.36
C ALA A 289 11.46 -0.90 -1.04
N VAL A 290 10.61 -1.91 -1.28
CA VAL A 290 9.29 -1.74 -1.92
C VAL A 290 8.22 -1.39 -0.89
N THR A 291 8.22 -2.04 0.27
CA THR A 291 7.21 -1.80 1.32
C THR A 291 7.45 -0.51 2.10
N ASN A 292 8.70 -0.01 2.09
CA ASN A 292 9.19 1.21 2.75
C ASN A 292 9.97 2.04 1.72
N GLN A 293 9.24 2.56 0.74
CA GLN A 293 9.83 3.03 -0.52
C GLN A 293 10.39 4.45 -0.51
N THR A 294 10.37 5.16 0.60
CA THR A 294 10.85 6.55 0.68
C THR A 294 11.99 6.68 1.67
N VAL A 295 12.83 7.71 1.53
CA VAL A 295 13.82 8.03 2.59
C VAL A 295 13.14 8.25 3.95
N ASN A 296 11.93 8.82 3.97
CA ASN A 296 11.19 9.10 5.19
C ASN A 296 10.66 7.84 5.88
N SER A 297 10.41 6.76 5.14
CA SER A 297 10.01 5.44 5.69
C SER A 297 10.96 4.95 6.78
N TYR A 298 12.26 5.17 6.60
CA TYR A 298 13.30 4.74 7.55
C TYR A 298 13.44 5.65 8.78
N ARG A 299 12.70 6.78 8.81
CA ARG A 299 12.50 7.57 10.04
C ARG A 299 11.36 7.00 10.90
N ARG A 300 10.51 6.16 10.31
CA ARG A 300 9.51 5.34 11.02
C ARG A 300 10.14 4.08 11.59
N LEU A 301 10.97 3.37 10.82
CA LEU A 301 11.64 2.11 11.21
C LEU A 301 12.84 2.32 12.15
N LEU A 302 12.64 2.99 13.29
CA LEU A 302 13.68 3.23 14.29
C LEU A 302 13.35 2.57 15.63
N ALA A 303 14.39 2.15 16.35
CA ALA A 303 14.24 1.67 17.72
C ALA A 303 13.61 2.74 18.62
N GLY A 304 12.70 2.33 19.51
CA GLY A 304 11.92 3.25 20.36
C GLY A 304 10.67 3.84 19.69
N THR A 305 10.35 3.41 18.46
CA THR A 305 9.04 3.64 17.84
C THR A 305 8.21 2.34 17.85
N GLU A 306 6.91 2.42 17.58
CA GLU A 306 6.04 1.23 17.46
C GLU A 306 6.27 0.40 16.17
N ALA A 307 7.27 0.76 15.37
CA ALA A 307 7.60 0.07 14.13
C ALA A 307 8.55 -1.12 14.38
N PRO A 308 8.48 -2.18 13.56
CA PRO A 308 9.41 -3.31 13.67
C PRO A 308 10.82 -2.92 13.21
N THR A 309 11.85 -3.44 13.88
CA THR A 309 13.27 -3.19 13.54
C THR A 309 14.02 -4.45 13.08
N ALA A 310 13.42 -5.64 13.24
CA ALA A 310 14.04 -6.91 12.88
C ALA A 310 13.03 -7.89 12.27
N ALA A 311 13.52 -8.78 11.41
CA ALA A 311 12.80 -9.86 10.77
C ALA A 311 12.42 -10.95 11.79
N THR A 312 11.41 -10.64 12.58
CA THR A 312 10.91 -11.45 13.68
C THR A 312 9.41 -11.68 13.54
N TRP A 313 8.91 -12.74 14.19
CA TRP A 313 7.48 -12.97 14.29
C TRP A 313 7.06 -13.28 15.72
N GLY A 314 5.80 -13.02 16.06
CA GLY A 314 5.30 -13.35 17.39
C GLY A 314 3.78 -13.35 17.50
N ARG A 315 3.27 -14.16 18.43
CA ARG A 315 1.84 -14.21 18.77
C ARG A 315 1.46 -12.99 19.59
N ALA A 316 0.50 -12.21 19.09
CA ALA A 316 0.09 -10.95 19.71
C ALA A 316 1.23 -9.93 20.01
N ASN A 317 2.44 -10.16 19.52
CA ASN A 317 3.59 -9.29 19.74
C ASN A 317 3.60 -8.14 18.72
N ARG A 318 3.40 -6.91 19.20
CA ARG A 318 3.37 -5.70 18.34
C ARG A 318 4.76 -5.21 17.93
N SER A 319 5.81 -5.65 18.62
CA SER A 319 7.20 -5.28 18.30
C SER A 319 7.80 -6.11 17.17
N ALA A 320 7.19 -7.25 16.84
CA ALA A 320 7.63 -8.13 15.77
C ALA A 320 7.23 -7.60 14.39
N LEU A 321 8.01 -7.96 13.36
CA LEU A 321 7.67 -7.64 11.96
C LEU A 321 6.37 -8.33 11.53
N VAL A 322 6.24 -9.63 11.81
CA VAL A 322 5.05 -10.42 11.51
C VAL A 322 4.33 -10.77 12.81
N ARG A 323 3.15 -10.20 12.98
CA ARG A 323 2.28 -10.50 14.13
C ARG A 323 1.27 -11.57 13.72
N LEU A 324 1.04 -12.54 14.60
CA LEU A 324 -0.07 -13.50 14.48
C LEU A 324 -1.22 -13.06 15.41
N PRO A 325 -2.32 -12.45 14.90
CA PRO A 325 -3.41 -11.99 15.74
C PRO A 325 -4.21 -13.16 16.33
N SER A 326 -4.49 -13.12 17.64
CA SER A 326 -5.20 -14.20 18.36
C SER A 326 -6.58 -13.80 18.90
N TYR A 327 -7.22 -12.75 18.35
CA TYR A 327 -8.46 -12.17 18.91
C TYR A 327 -9.67 -13.13 18.93
N LYS A 328 -9.81 -13.99 17.93
CA LYS A 328 -10.95 -14.91 17.78
C LYS A 328 -10.46 -16.31 17.44
N PRO A 329 -9.86 -17.02 18.40
CA PRO A 329 -9.16 -18.27 18.11
C PRO A 329 -10.13 -19.33 17.54
N ASN A 330 -11.41 -19.28 17.89
CA ASN A 330 -12.43 -20.23 17.41
C ASN A 330 -13.01 -19.88 16.02
N LYS A 331 -12.61 -18.76 15.41
CA LYS A 331 -13.07 -18.36 14.06
C LYS A 331 -11.97 -18.64 13.06
N GLY A 332 -11.87 -19.90 12.61
CA GLY A 332 -10.78 -20.34 11.71
C GLY A 332 -10.68 -19.55 10.40
N GLN A 333 -11.80 -19.03 9.90
CA GLN A 333 -11.83 -18.14 8.74
C GLN A 333 -11.11 -16.80 8.93
N SER A 334 -10.79 -16.42 10.18
CA SER A 334 -10.08 -15.18 10.49
C SER A 334 -8.57 -15.34 10.74
N ALA A 335 -8.03 -16.56 10.54
CA ALA A 335 -6.61 -16.81 10.61
C ALA A 335 -5.88 -15.99 9.53
N ARG A 336 -4.92 -15.19 9.96
CA ARG A 336 -4.20 -14.24 9.10
C ARG A 336 -2.88 -13.88 9.75
N VAL A 337 -1.96 -13.35 8.96
CA VAL A 337 -0.67 -12.83 9.44
C VAL A 337 -0.64 -11.33 9.17
N GLU A 338 -0.13 -10.54 10.10
CA GLU A 338 -0.09 -9.08 10.01
C GLU A 338 1.37 -8.66 9.79
N VAL A 339 1.67 -8.09 8.62
CA VAL A 339 2.99 -7.53 8.31
C VAL A 339 2.98 -6.05 8.66
N ARG A 340 3.83 -5.64 9.62
CA ARG A 340 3.78 -4.31 10.25
C ARG A 340 4.78 -3.29 9.67
N SER A 341 5.69 -3.74 8.79
CA SER A 341 6.67 -2.86 8.17
C SER A 341 6.14 -1.96 7.05
N PRO A 342 5.13 -2.32 6.21
CA PRO A 342 4.68 -1.42 5.17
C PRO A 342 4.18 -0.10 5.73
N ASP A 343 4.44 0.99 5.02
CA ASP A 343 3.93 2.32 5.34
C ASP A 343 2.89 2.80 4.31
N SER A 344 2.10 3.79 4.70
CA SER A 344 1.01 4.31 3.87
C SER A 344 1.45 5.07 2.62
N ALA A 345 2.75 5.27 2.41
CA ALA A 345 3.28 5.86 1.19
C ALA A 345 3.62 4.81 0.13
N CYS A 346 3.64 3.52 0.45
CA CYS A 346 4.03 2.47 -0.49
C CYS A 346 3.08 2.34 -1.69
N ASN A 347 3.60 1.82 -2.81
CA ASN A 347 2.75 1.37 -3.92
C ASN A 347 2.03 0.07 -3.50
N PRO A 348 0.70 0.06 -3.35
CA PRO A 348 -0.01 -1.10 -2.81
C PRO A 348 0.08 -2.32 -3.73
N TYR A 349 0.10 -2.14 -5.05
CA TYR A 349 0.20 -3.24 -6.00
C TYR A 349 1.55 -3.98 -5.88
N LEU A 350 2.64 -3.21 -5.88
CA LEU A 350 3.98 -3.78 -5.76
C LEU A 350 4.21 -4.38 -4.37
N THR A 351 3.71 -3.72 -3.33
CA THR A 351 3.76 -4.19 -1.94
C THR A 351 3.08 -5.55 -1.80
N PHE A 352 1.86 -5.70 -2.30
CA PHE A 352 1.14 -6.97 -2.23
C PHE A 352 1.82 -8.04 -3.10
N ALA A 353 2.37 -7.67 -4.25
CA ALA A 353 3.10 -8.61 -5.11
C ALA A 353 4.34 -9.19 -4.43
N VAL A 354 5.18 -8.36 -3.81
CA VAL A 354 6.41 -8.84 -3.15
C VAL A 354 6.12 -9.61 -1.86
N LEU A 355 5.10 -9.21 -1.08
CA LEU A 355 4.69 -9.94 0.12
C LEU A 355 4.10 -11.32 -0.23
N LEU A 356 3.26 -11.38 -1.28
CA LEU A 356 2.74 -12.64 -1.80
C LEU A 356 3.88 -13.52 -2.33
N ALA A 357 4.79 -12.99 -3.14
CA ALA A 357 5.90 -13.74 -3.69
C ALA A 357 6.81 -14.31 -2.59
N ALA A 358 7.14 -13.52 -1.56
CA ALA A 358 7.93 -13.97 -0.42
C ALA A 358 7.25 -15.13 0.32
N GLY A 359 5.96 -14.99 0.63
CA GLY A 359 5.20 -16.03 1.31
C GLY A 359 5.02 -17.30 0.48
N LEU A 360 4.73 -17.18 -0.82
CA LEU A 360 4.66 -18.33 -1.72
C LEU A 360 6.01 -19.03 -1.87
N ARG A 361 7.13 -18.29 -1.92
CA ARG A 361 8.47 -18.88 -1.97
C ARG A 361 8.76 -19.73 -0.73
N GLY A 362 8.32 -19.27 0.44
CA GLY A 362 8.40 -20.04 1.68
C GLY A 362 7.63 -21.36 1.61
N ILE A 363 6.44 -21.35 0.99
CA ILE A 363 5.62 -22.56 0.75
C ILE A 363 6.31 -23.49 -0.27
N GLU A 364 6.74 -22.97 -1.42
CA GLU A 364 7.36 -23.73 -2.50
C GLU A 364 8.65 -24.44 -2.06
N LYS A 365 9.51 -23.74 -1.29
CA LYS A 365 10.78 -24.25 -0.82
C LYS A 365 10.69 -24.92 0.55
N GLY A 366 9.52 -24.93 1.19
CA GLY A 366 9.29 -25.55 2.49
C GLY A 366 10.12 -24.94 3.62
N TYR A 367 10.23 -23.61 3.66
CA TYR A 367 11.01 -22.92 4.70
C TYR A 367 10.49 -23.24 6.10
N GLU A 368 11.43 -23.47 7.02
CA GLU A 368 11.11 -23.69 8.43
C GLU A 368 10.86 -22.35 9.13
N LEU A 369 9.76 -22.27 9.87
CA LEU A 369 9.46 -21.09 10.70
C LEU A 369 10.41 -21.09 11.91
N PRO A 370 11.29 -20.08 12.07
CA PRO A 370 12.13 -19.98 13.25
C PRO A 370 11.29 -19.86 14.54
N PRO A 371 11.90 -20.07 15.72
CA PRO A 371 11.23 -19.80 17.00
C PRO A 371 10.60 -18.40 17.04
N GLU A 372 9.49 -18.27 17.75
CA GLU A 372 8.86 -16.96 17.97
C GLU A 372 9.83 -16.04 18.72
N ALA A 373 9.74 -14.73 18.46
CA ALA A 373 10.55 -13.77 19.19
C ALA A 373 10.15 -13.78 20.67
N GLU A 374 11.16 -13.97 21.53
CA GLU A 374 11.01 -13.84 22.97
C GLU A 374 11.04 -12.34 23.31
N ASP A 375 10.17 -11.92 24.23
CA ASP A 375 10.11 -10.55 24.77
C ASP A 375 9.66 -9.42 23.81
N ASP A 376 9.67 -8.20 24.34
CA ASP A 376 9.49 -6.95 23.60
C ASP A 376 10.76 -6.64 22.80
N VAL A 377 10.70 -6.88 21.48
CA VAL A 377 11.82 -6.66 20.55
C VAL A 377 12.24 -5.19 20.53
N TRP A 378 11.35 -4.25 20.87
CA TRP A 378 11.71 -2.83 20.93
C TRP A 378 12.69 -2.52 22.06
N SER A 379 12.68 -3.31 23.13
CA SER A 379 13.56 -3.16 24.28
C SER A 379 14.98 -3.70 24.05
N LEU A 380 15.15 -4.55 23.02
CA LEU A 380 16.42 -5.19 22.71
C LEU A 380 17.36 -4.23 21.97
N THR A 381 18.59 -4.12 22.45
CA THR A 381 19.69 -3.46 21.72
C THR A 381 20.06 -4.24 20.46
N ASP A 382 20.73 -3.58 19.51
CA ASP A 382 21.21 -4.22 18.28
C ASP A 382 22.11 -5.45 18.56
N THR A 383 22.87 -5.41 19.66
CA THR A 383 23.73 -6.53 20.08
C THR A 383 22.91 -7.70 20.61
N GLU A 384 21.87 -7.44 21.41
CA GLU A 384 20.98 -8.47 21.94
C GLU A 384 20.15 -9.12 20.83
N ARG A 385 19.62 -8.34 19.88
CA ARG A 385 18.88 -8.88 18.72
C ARG A 385 19.74 -9.81 17.87
N ARG A 386 20.97 -9.41 17.56
CA ARG A 386 21.92 -10.25 16.83
C ARG A 386 22.34 -11.50 17.61
N ALA A 387 22.51 -11.39 18.93
CA ALA A 387 22.80 -12.53 19.79
C ALA A 387 21.64 -13.54 19.85
N ALA A 388 20.40 -13.07 19.77
CA ALA A 388 19.20 -13.90 19.63
C ALA A 388 19.02 -14.51 18.22
N GLY A 389 19.90 -14.19 17.28
CA GLY A 389 19.84 -14.68 15.90
C GLY A 389 18.83 -13.94 15.02
N TYR A 390 18.34 -12.77 15.45
CA TYR A 390 17.44 -11.96 14.66
C TYR A 390 18.20 -11.17 13.59
N GLU A 391 17.60 -11.11 12.41
CA GLU A 391 18.13 -10.34 11.29
C GLU A 391 17.50 -8.94 11.30
N ASP A 392 18.31 -7.89 11.39
CA ASP A 392 17.82 -6.52 11.40
C ASP A 392 17.21 -6.13 10.04
N LEU A 393 16.17 -5.29 10.06
CA LEU A 393 15.66 -4.64 8.85
C LEU A 393 16.62 -3.53 8.39
N PRO A 394 16.61 -3.17 7.10
CA PRO A 394 17.42 -2.06 6.62
C PRO A 394 17.09 -0.74 7.34
N VAL A 395 18.11 0.00 7.78
CA VAL A 395 17.94 1.26 8.53
C VAL A 395 17.94 2.51 7.64
N SER A 396 18.09 2.32 6.33
CA SER A 396 18.03 3.40 5.34
C SER A 396 17.57 2.88 3.98
N LEU A 397 17.03 3.79 3.15
CA LEU A 397 16.67 3.47 1.77
C LEU A 397 17.87 2.91 0.99
N GLY A 398 19.07 3.46 1.18
CA GLY A 398 20.28 2.95 0.52
C GLY A 398 20.59 1.49 0.87
N GLU A 399 20.48 1.11 2.14
CA GLU A 399 20.71 -0.27 2.57
C GLU A 399 19.64 -1.21 2.00
N ALA A 400 18.37 -0.78 2.01
CA ALA A 400 17.27 -1.55 1.45
C ALA A 400 17.43 -1.75 -0.07
N LEU A 401 17.86 -0.72 -0.79
CA LEU A 401 18.14 -0.80 -2.23
C LEU A 401 19.31 -1.73 -2.54
N THR A 402 20.37 -1.72 -1.72
CA THR A 402 21.47 -2.68 -1.86
C THR A 402 20.99 -4.12 -1.63
N ALA A 403 20.15 -4.35 -0.61
CA ALA A 403 19.58 -5.67 -0.36
C ALA A 403 18.67 -6.12 -1.52
N MET A 404 17.78 -5.24 -1.98
CA MET A 404 16.89 -5.49 -3.12
C MET A 404 17.67 -5.79 -4.41
N GLN A 405 18.77 -5.09 -4.67
CA GLN A 405 19.56 -5.27 -5.90
C GLN A 405 20.17 -6.68 -6.03
N GLY A 406 20.42 -7.35 -4.90
CA GLY A 406 20.86 -8.75 -4.87
C GLY A 406 19.74 -9.79 -4.86
N SER A 407 18.47 -9.35 -4.88
CA SER A 407 17.30 -10.21 -4.69
C SER A 407 16.83 -10.86 -5.99
N GLU A 408 16.93 -12.18 -6.06
CA GLU A 408 16.25 -12.97 -7.10
C GLU A 408 14.72 -12.90 -6.92
N LEU A 409 14.23 -12.98 -5.68
CA LEU A 409 12.80 -12.97 -5.38
C LEU A 409 12.11 -11.69 -5.88
N VAL A 410 12.66 -10.53 -5.52
CA VAL A 410 12.03 -9.24 -5.86
C VAL A 410 12.16 -8.97 -7.35
N ALA A 411 13.27 -9.35 -7.98
CA ALA A 411 13.44 -9.25 -9.43
C ALA A 411 12.40 -10.08 -10.19
N GLU A 412 12.17 -11.33 -9.79
CA GLU A 412 11.11 -12.17 -10.37
C GLU A 412 9.71 -11.61 -10.12
N ALA A 413 9.43 -11.17 -8.88
CA ALA A 413 8.11 -10.70 -8.49
C ALA A 413 7.70 -9.45 -9.29
N LEU A 414 8.58 -8.45 -9.35
CA LEU A 414 8.35 -7.19 -10.07
C LEU A 414 8.49 -7.36 -11.59
N GLY A 415 9.36 -8.27 -12.03
CA GLY A 415 9.81 -8.36 -13.42
C GLY A 415 10.88 -7.31 -13.72
N GLU A 416 11.69 -7.59 -14.74
CA GLU A 416 12.93 -6.86 -15.05
C GLU A 416 12.72 -5.33 -15.19
N HIS A 417 11.66 -4.93 -15.89
CA HIS A 417 11.38 -3.51 -16.17
C HIS A 417 11.08 -2.70 -14.90
N VAL A 418 10.12 -3.16 -14.08
CA VAL A 418 9.77 -2.48 -12.82
C VAL A 418 10.94 -2.56 -11.84
N PHE A 419 11.64 -3.69 -11.77
CA PHE A 419 12.78 -3.86 -10.88
C PHE A 419 13.93 -2.88 -11.18
N GLU A 420 14.40 -2.81 -12.44
CA GLU A 420 15.46 -1.87 -12.85
C GLU A 420 15.01 -0.42 -12.64
N PHE A 421 13.77 -0.11 -13.03
CA PHE A 421 13.23 1.23 -12.91
C PHE A 421 13.14 1.67 -11.44
N PHE A 422 12.58 0.83 -10.59
CA PHE A 422 12.40 1.11 -9.18
C PHE A 422 13.74 1.40 -8.51
N LEU A 423 14.75 0.54 -8.74
CA LEU A 423 16.10 0.75 -8.24
C LEU A 423 16.68 2.07 -8.74
N ARG A 424 16.59 2.37 -10.03
CA ARG A 424 17.12 3.61 -10.61
C ARG A 424 16.49 4.84 -9.99
N ASN A 425 15.16 4.88 -9.89
CA ASN A 425 14.42 6.02 -9.33
C ASN A 425 14.78 6.21 -7.85
N LYS A 426 14.78 5.13 -7.07
CA LYS A 426 15.05 5.21 -5.63
C LYS A 426 16.51 5.48 -5.29
N TRP A 427 17.46 5.03 -6.11
CA TRP A 427 18.85 5.48 -5.99
C TRP A 427 18.99 6.98 -6.29
N ALA A 428 18.26 7.51 -7.28
CA ALA A 428 18.27 8.94 -7.56
C ALA A 428 17.69 9.75 -6.38
N GLU A 429 16.54 9.33 -5.83
CA GLU A 429 15.93 9.91 -4.62
C GLU A 429 16.92 9.91 -3.44
N PHE A 430 17.52 8.74 -3.14
CA PHE A 430 18.45 8.59 -2.03
C PHE A 430 19.72 9.43 -2.21
N ASN A 431 20.27 9.51 -3.42
CA ASN A 431 21.45 10.32 -3.71
C ASN A 431 21.14 11.81 -3.60
N ALA A 432 19.96 12.27 -4.04
CA ALA A 432 19.54 13.66 -3.88
C ALA A 432 19.39 14.02 -2.39
N TYR A 433 18.79 13.13 -1.59
CA TYR A 433 18.71 13.29 -0.14
C TYR A 433 20.10 13.41 0.50
N ARG A 434 21.05 12.54 0.14
CA ARG A 434 22.42 12.56 0.70
C ARG A 434 23.21 13.83 0.38
N GLN A 435 22.85 14.56 -0.68
CA GLN A 435 23.48 15.83 -1.05
C GLN A 435 22.89 17.01 -0.25
N ASN A 436 21.76 16.82 0.42
CA ASN A 436 21.10 17.87 1.18
C ASN A 436 21.82 18.08 2.53
N VAL A 437 22.20 19.33 2.82
CA VAL A 437 22.70 19.73 4.14
C VAL A 437 21.52 20.22 4.97
N THR A 438 21.18 19.47 6.02
CA THR A 438 19.97 19.70 6.80
C THR A 438 20.15 20.81 7.85
N PRO A 439 19.06 21.46 8.30
CA PRO A 439 19.11 22.37 9.44
C PRO A 439 19.67 21.73 10.73
N TRP A 440 19.48 20.42 10.93
CA TRP A 440 20.05 19.69 12.06
C TRP A 440 21.58 19.68 12.00
N GLU A 441 22.15 19.38 10.82
CA GLU A 441 23.61 19.39 10.62
C GLU A 441 24.19 20.79 10.83
N LEU A 442 23.56 21.82 10.26
CA LEU A 442 23.98 23.21 10.45
C LEU A 442 23.95 23.60 11.93
N LYS A 443 22.86 23.29 12.64
CA LYS A 443 22.75 23.59 14.08
C LYS A 443 23.80 22.84 14.91
N ARG A 444 24.13 21.61 14.56
CA ARG A 444 25.04 20.74 15.32
C ARG A 444 26.51 21.08 15.10
N TYR A 445 26.89 21.40 13.86
CA TYR A 445 28.29 21.46 13.43
C TYR A 445 28.77 22.87 13.10
N LEU A 446 27.94 23.75 12.53
CA LEU A 446 28.35 25.11 12.14
C LEU A 446 28.92 25.96 13.31
N PRO A 447 28.44 25.83 14.57
CA PRO A 447 29.00 26.62 15.66
C PRO A 447 30.39 26.18 16.14
N GLY A 448 30.85 24.96 15.81
CA GLY A 448 31.97 24.32 16.50
C GLY A 448 32.95 23.51 15.65
N LEU A 449 32.65 23.27 14.37
CA LEU A 449 33.63 22.94 13.34
C LEU A 449 33.90 24.21 12.52
#